data_AF-A0A843AM12-F1
#
_entry.id   AF-A0A843AM12-F1
#
_cell.length_a   1.000
_cell.length_b   1.000
_cell.length_c   1.000
_cell.angle_alpha   90.00
_cell.angle_beta   90.00
_cell.angle_gamma   90.00
#
_symmetry.space_group_name_H-M   'P 1'
#
loop_
_entity.id
_entity.type
_entity.pdbx_description
1 polymer ?
#
loop_
_entity_poly.entity_id
_entity_poly.type
_entity_poly.pdbx_seq_one_letter_code
_entity_poly.pdbx_strand_id
1 'polypeptide(L)'
;MKRLDHRLPERFVPTINYDLCRVCRRCVNDCSYQALEFLESRVVPSGGCVACGRCIAVCPANCIEIRPVPPQFAPHGNWSERSRRSILAQASSGGVLLSSCGADDEHPAIFDDLLLDAAQVTNPSIDPLREPVETVTYLGRRPGKLEVCDGKVMIREDDTPLIRMNMPLMFGHISLGSISYNAQKALFMAAKELDIVAGSGEGGLHPDFYQYADRICSEVASGRFGIKPEYLKGVAAVEIKIGQGAKPGHGGHLPGEKVTTMISETRMIPLGTDALSPYPHHDIYSIEDL
;
A
#
# COMPACT_ATOMS: atom_id res chain seq x y z
N MET A 1 -21.57 -5.93 -28.71
CA MET A 1 -21.28 -4.69 -27.97
C MET A 1 -20.12 -4.01 -28.69
N LYS A 2 -20.33 -2.88 -29.38
CA LYS A 2 -19.22 -2.14 -30.00
C LYS A 2 -18.29 -1.70 -28.86
N ARG A 3 -17.05 -2.20 -28.80
CA ARG A 3 -16.03 -1.59 -27.94
C ARG A 3 -15.92 -0.14 -28.39
N LEU A 4 -16.38 0.78 -27.56
CA LEU A 4 -16.02 2.18 -27.72
C LEU A 4 -14.50 2.21 -27.64
N ASP A 5 -13.84 2.52 -28.77
CA ASP A 5 -12.41 2.81 -28.79
C ASP A 5 -12.25 4.14 -28.04
N HIS A 6 -12.20 4.08 -26.72
CA HIS A 6 -11.98 5.22 -25.85
C HIS A 6 -10.53 5.66 -26.01
N ARG A 7 -10.23 6.32 -27.14
CA ARG A 7 -8.95 7.02 -27.28
C ARG A 7 -8.88 8.07 -26.19
N LEU A 8 -7.94 7.87 -25.27
CA LEU A 8 -7.66 8.85 -24.24
C LEU A 8 -7.30 10.18 -24.90
N PRO A 9 -7.82 11.31 -24.39
CA PRO A 9 -7.33 12.63 -24.74
C PRO A 9 -5.80 12.70 -24.77
N GLU A 10 -5.23 13.40 -25.75
CA GLU A 10 -3.79 13.64 -25.79
C GLU A 10 -3.34 14.46 -24.59
N ARG A 11 -2.19 14.11 -24.00
CA ARG A 11 -1.58 14.89 -22.91
C ARG A 11 -0.61 15.94 -23.43
N PHE A 12 0.08 15.58 -24.51
CA PHE A 12 1.15 16.37 -25.07
C PHE A 12 1.03 16.36 -26.59
N VAL A 13 1.30 17.49 -27.21
CA VAL A 13 1.33 17.64 -28.66
C VAL A 13 2.69 18.21 -29.04
N PRO A 14 3.48 17.51 -29.87
CA PRO A 14 4.62 18.10 -30.53
C PRO A 14 4.16 19.20 -31.48
N THR A 15 4.81 20.36 -31.42
CA THR A 15 4.63 21.47 -32.35
C THR A 15 5.95 21.68 -33.10
N ILE A 16 5.85 21.95 -34.40
CA ILE A 16 7.00 22.02 -35.30
C ILE A 16 7.02 23.40 -35.93
N ASN A 17 8.11 24.13 -35.76
CA ASN A 17 8.39 25.33 -36.53
C ASN A 17 8.86 24.91 -37.94
N TYR A 18 7.95 25.04 -38.91
CA TYR A 18 8.21 24.62 -40.29
C TYR A 18 9.24 25.49 -41.01
N ASP A 19 9.40 26.76 -40.61
CA ASP A 19 10.38 27.67 -41.21
C ASP A 19 11.82 27.26 -40.88
N LEU A 20 12.02 26.57 -39.75
CA LEU A 20 13.33 26.07 -39.32
C LEU A 20 13.55 24.60 -39.70
N CYS A 21 12.49 23.86 -40.00
CA CYS A 21 12.56 22.41 -40.20
C CYS A 21 13.34 22.03 -41.46
N ARG A 22 14.41 21.25 -41.30
CA ARG A 22 15.23 20.74 -42.42
C ARG A 22 14.69 19.47 -43.09
N VAL A 23 13.51 19.00 -42.69
CA VAL A 23 12.85 17.80 -43.27
C VAL A 23 13.72 16.52 -43.18
N CYS A 24 14.65 16.46 -42.22
CA CYS A 24 15.63 15.37 -42.09
C CYS A 24 15.08 14.06 -41.49
N ARG A 25 13.82 14.07 -41.01
CA ARG A 25 13.06 12.93 -40.45
C ARG A 25 13.63 12.25 -39.21
N ARG A 26 14.73 12.73 -38.62
CA ARG A 26 15.31 12.16 -37.38
C ARG A 26 14.29 12.06 -36.26
N CYS A 27 13.52 13.12 -36.02
CA CYS A 27 12.48 13.14 -35.01
C CYS A 27 11.37 12.09 -35.22
N VAL A 28 11.07 11.71 -36.46
CA VAL A 28 10.12 10.64 -36.79
C VAL A 28 10.75 9.28 -36.51
N ASN A 29 11.97 9.06 -37.02
CA ASN A 29 12.68 7.79 -36.89
C ASN A 29 13.04 7.43 -35.44
N ASP A 30 13.36 8.44 -34.62
CA ASP A 30 13.73 8.27 -33.21
C ASP A 30 12.51 8.29 -32.26
N CYS A 31 11.28 8.49 -32.75
CA CYS A 31 10.09 8.53 -31.90
C CYS A 31 9.60 7.12 -31.55
N SER A 32 10.00 6.61 -30.38
CA SER A 32 9.55 5.30 -29.88
C SER A 32 8.02 5.20 -29.68
N TYR A 33 7.34 6.33 -29.57
CA TYR A 33 5.89 6.42 -29.36
C TYR A 33 5.11 6.69 -30.65
N GLN A 34 5.80 6.78 -31.80
CA GLN A 34 5.18 7.05 -33.11
C GLN A 34 4.27 8.29 -33.12
N ALA A 35 4.63 9.30 -32.32
CA ALA A 35 3.85 10.53 -32.16
C ALA A 35 4.12 11.60 -33.23
N LEU A 36 5.02 11.30 -34.17
CA LEU A 36 5.37 12.12 -35.32
C LEU A 36 5.37 11.21 -36.55
N GLU A 37 4.77 11.69 -37.63
CA GLU A 37 4.73 11.00 -38.93
C GLU A 37 5.31 11.89 -40.03
N PHE A 38 5.71 11.27 -41.13
CA PHE A 38 6.16 11.98 -42.33
C PHE A 38 5.09 11.89 -43.42
N LEU A 39 4.36 12.98 -43.65
CA LEU A 39 3.27 13.07 -44.62
C LEU A 39 3.48 14.28 -45.53
N GLU A 40 3.19 14.13 -46.82
CA GLU A 40 3.21 15.26 -47.79
C GLU A 40 4.49 16.11 -47.74
N SER A 41 5.64 15.45 -47.64
CA SER A 41 6.96 16.10 -47.56
C SER A 41 7.23 16.94 -46.29
N ARG A 42 6.43 16.76 -45.24
CA ARG A 42 6.59 17.43 -43.94
C ARG A 42 6.48 16.44 -42.78
N VAL A 43 7.07 16.80 -41.64
CA VAL A 43 6.85 16.08 -40.38
C VAL A 43 5.58 16.65 -39.74
N VAL A 44 4.64 15.80 -39.34
CA VAL A 44 3.40 16.20 -38.68
C VAL A 44 3.17 15.40 -37.41
N PRO A 45 2.53 15.97 -36.37
CA PRO A 45 2.11 15.22 -35.20
C PRO A 45 1.00 14.21 -35.56
N SER A 46 1.11 12.99 -35.04
CA SER A 46 0.16 11.89 -35.24
C SER A 46 -0.57 11.46 -33.96
N GLY A 47 -0.16 12.01 -32.81
CA GLY A 47 -0.77 11.77 -31.50
C GLY A 47 -0.04 10.73 -30.65
N GLY A 48 -0.42 10.60 -29.37
CA GLY A 48 0.21 9.63 -28.46
C GLY A 48 1.57 10.05 -27.88
N CYS A 49 1.94 11.33 -27.98
CA CYS A 49 3.16 11.83 -27.36
C CYS A 49 3.11 11.73 -25.83
N VAL A 50 4.18 11.22 -25.22
CA VAL A 50 4.35 11.13 -23.76
C VAL A 50 5.34 12.15 -23.20
N ALA A 51 5.75 13.13 -24.00
CA ALA A 51 6.76 14.14 -23.65
C ALA A 51 8.13 13.58 -23.20
N CYS A 52 8.60 12.50 -23.80
CA CYS A 52 9.94 11.97 -23.51
C CYS A 52 11.11 12.85 -23.98
N GLY A 53 10.84 13.91 -24.76
CA GLY A 53 11.85 14.88 -25.23
C GLY A 53 12.80 14.38 -26.32
N ARG A 54 12.75 13.09 -26.72
CA ARG A 54 13.67 12.51 -27.71
C ARG A 54 13.69 13.27 -29.03
N CYS A 55 12.53 13.65 -29.56
CA CYS A 55 12.42 14.39 -30.82
C CYS A 55 13.07 15.79 -30.76
N ILE A 56 13.03 16.44 -29.59
CA ILE A 56 13.70 17.72 -29.35
C ILE A 56 15.21 17.52 -29.38
N ALA A 57 15.71 16.53 -28.65
CA ALA A 57 17.14 16.25 -28.51
C ALA A 57 17.83 15.88 -29.84
N VAL A 58 17.15 15.16 -30.73
CA VAL A 58 17.73 14.72 -32.02
C VAL A 58 17.54 15.73 -33.15
N CYS A 59 16.76 16.80 -32.94
CA CYS A 59 16.44 17.77 -33.99
C CYS A 59 17.62 18.72 -34.23
N PRO A 60 18.31 18.66 -35.39
CA PRO A 60 19.47 19.52 -35.64
C PRO A 60 19.11 20.99 -35.88
N ALA A 61 17.82 21.30 -36.03
CA ALA A 61 17.31 22.65 -36.25
C ALA A 61 16.64 23.26 -35.01
N ASN A 62 16.55 22.51 -33.89
CA ASN A 62 15.85 22.93 -32.68
C ASN A 62 14.42 23.45 -32.95
N CYS A 63 13.73 22.85 -33.92
CA CYS A 63 12.44 23.34 -34.40
C CYS A 63 11.22 22.64 -33.77
N ILE A 64 11.41 21.83 -32.72
CA ILE A 64 10.35 21.04 -32.10
C ILE A 64 10.17 21.47 -30.65
N GLU A 65 8.92 21.72 -30.26
CA GLU A 65 8.51 22.00 -28.89
C GLU A 65 7.36 21.05 -28.52
N ILE A 66 7.38 20.44 -27.34
CA ILE A 66 6.28 19.59 -26.87
C ILE A 66 5.45 20.40 -25.88
N ARG A 67 4.17 20.61 -26.18
CA ARG A 67 3.25 21.38 -25.35
C ARG A 67 2.26 20.49 -24.61
N PRO A 68 1.96 20.76 -23.33
CA PRO A 68 0.84 20.12 -22.66
C PRO A 68 -0.49 20.58 -23.29
N VAL A 69 -1.40 19.65 -23.48
CA VAL A 69 -2.78 19.96 -23.88
C VAL A 69 -3.56 20.31 -22.63
N PRO A 70 -4.37 21.39 -22.63
CA PRO A 70 -5.23 21.71 -21.50
C PRO A 70 -6.14 20.53 -21.11
N PRO A 71 -6.49 20.38 -19.81
CA PRO A 71 -7.39 19.33 -19.36
C PRO A 71 -8.70 19.34 -20.16
N GLN A 72 -9.02 18.23 -20.82
CA GLN A 72 -10.28 18.09 -21.56
C GLN A 72 -11.46 17.73 -20.64
N PHE A 73 -11.18 17.42 -19.39
CA PHE A 73 -12.20 17.11 -18.38
C PHE A 73 -12.56 18.37 -17.60
N ALA A 74 -13.85 18.54 -17.29
CA ALA A 74 -14.31 19.62 -16.42
C ALA A 74 -13.61 19.54 -15.04
N PRO A 75 -13.22 20.66 -14.42
CA PRO A 75 -12.63 20.67 -13.08
C PRO A 75 -13.52 19.95 -12.06
N HIS A 76 -12.93 19.20 -11.13
CA HIS A 76 -13.65 18.49 -10.07
C HIS A 76 -12.79 18.37 -8.81
N GLY A 77 -13.37 18.61 -7.63
CA GLY A 77 -12.63 18.62 -6.35
C GLY A 77 -12.02 17.28 -5.97
N ASN A 78 -12.75 16.17 -6.14
CA ASN A 78 -12.29 14.83 -5.75
C ASN A 78 -11.64 14.01 -6.88
N TRP A 79 -11.85 14.42 -8.13
CA TRP A 79 -11.43 13.63 -9.29
C TRP A 79 -10.46 14.48 -10.09
N SER A 80 -9.17 14.35 -9.81
CA SER A 80 -8.16 15.04 -10.62
C SER A 80 -8.19 14.54 -12.07
N GLU A 81 -7.66 15.32 -13.01
CA GLU A 81 -7.47 14.84 -14.39
C GLU A 81 -6.66 13.54 -14.38
N ARG A 82 -5.60 13.49 -13.56
CA ARG A 82 -4.75 12.31 -13.38
C ARG A 82 -5.56 11.08 -13.01
N SER A 83 -6.37 11.15 -11.95
CA SER A 83 -7.19 10.02 -11.48
C SER A 83 -8.16 9.56 -12.56
N ARG A 84 -8.85 10.49 -13.23
CA ARG A 84 -9.81 10.17 -14.30
C ARG A 84 -9.14 9.49 -15.48
N ARG A 85 -7.95 9.95 -15.88
CA ARG A 85 -7.18 9.34 -16.96
C ARG A 85 -6.64 7.97 -16.59
N SER A 86 -6.16 7.79 -15.36
CA SER A 86 -5.75 6.47 -14.87
C SER A 86 -6.93 5.49 -14.92
N ILE A 87 -8.10 5.89 -14.45
CA ILE A 87 -9.33 5.07 -14.50
C ILE A 87 -9.68 4.71 -15.95
N LEU A 88 -9.73 5.69 -16.86
CA LEU A 88 -10.05 5.44 -18.26
C LEU A 88 -9.02 4.53 -18.94
N ALA A 89 -7.74 4.72 -18.64
CA ALA A 89 -6.66 3.93 -19.20
C ALA A 89 -6.68 2.48 -18.69
N GLN A 90 -6.96 2.26 -17.41
CA GLN A 90 -7.19 0.93 -16.84
C GLN A 90 -8.46 0.28 -17.42
N ALA A 91 -9.56 1.02 -17.52
CA ALA A 91 -10.81 0.53 -18.11
C ALA A 91 -10.65 0.14 -19.59
N SER A 92 -9.83 0.89 -20.33
CA SER A 92 -9.58 0.63 -21.76
C SER A 92 -8.62 -0.51 -21.99
N SER A 93 -7.56 -0.63 -21.18
CA SER A 93 -6.55 -1.69 -21.31
C SER A 93 -6.95 -3.00 -20.63
N GLY A 94 -7.88 -2.96 -19.67
CA GLY A 94 -8.20 -4.08 -18.79
C GLY A 94 -7.07 -4.43 -17.82
N GLY A 95 -5.99 -3.65 -17.78
CA GLY A 95 -4.82 -3.88 -16.94
C GLY A 95 -4.64 -2.77 -15.91
N VAL A 96 -4.05 -3.12 -14.76
CA VAL A 96 -3.67 -2.13 -13.75
C VAL A 96 -2.37 -1.45 -14.18
N LEU A 97 -2.39 -0.13 -14.31
CA LEU A 97 -1.22 0.68 -14.67
C LEU A 97 -0.36 0.93 -13.43
N LEU A 98 0.28 -0.10 -12.90
CA LEU A 98 1.22 0.04 -11.79
C LEU A 98 2.61 0.37 -12.33
N SER A 99 3.14 1.55 -11.99
CA SER A 99 4.55 1.89 -12.23
C SER A 99 5.45 1.65 -11.01
N SER A 100 4.89 1.65 -9.78
CA SER A 100 5.59 1.31 -8.53
C SER A 100 4.62 1.32 -7.33
N CYS A 101 5.12 1.05 -6.12
CA CYS A 101 4.40 1.22 -4.86
C CYS A 101 4.41 2.68 -4.32
N GLY A 102 4.94 3.64 -5.09
CA GLY A 102 4.99 5.05 -4.68
C GLY A 102 3.73 5.81 -5.08
N ALA A 103 3.28 6.72 -4.21
CA ALA A 103 2.33 7.77 -4.56
C ALA A 103 3.14 9.06 -4.83
N ASP A 104 3.19 9.47 -6.08
CA ASP A 104 3.73 10.77 -6.55
C ASP A 104 2.63 11.84 -6.61
N ASP A 105 1.55 11.64 -5.85
CA ASP A 105 0.54 12.67 -5.59
C ASP A 105 1.05 13.61 -4.49
N GLU A 106 0.71 14.90 -4.58
CA GLU A 106 0.98 15.90 -3.54
C GLU A 106 0.04 15.65 -2.34
N HIS A 107 0.28 14.57 -1.60
CA HIS A 107 -0.36 14.38 -0.31
C HIS A 107 0.38 15.23 0.73
N PRO A 108 -0.33 16.04 1.54
CA PRO A 108 0.31 16.74 2.64
C PRO A 108 0.92 15.70 3.59
N ALA A 109 2.22 15.81 3.82
CA ALA A 109 2.90 14.99 4.81
C ALA A 109 2.51 15.51 6.19
N ILE A 110 1.50 14.89 6.79
CA ILE A 110 0.97 15.31 8.11
C ILE A 110 2.09 15.45 9.15
N PHE A 111 3.12 14.59 9.08
CA PHE A 111 4.26 14.66 9.98
C PHE A 111 5.11 15.94 9.83
N ASP A 112 5.13 16.56 8.65
CA ASP A 112 5.83 17.83 8.42
C ASP A 112 5.05 19.02 9.02
N ASP A 113 3.74 18.87 9.20
CA ASP A 113 2.88 19.86 9.85
C ASP A 113 2.85 19.71 11.39
N LEU A 114 3.50 18.67 11.95
CA LEU A 114 3.60 18.47 13.39
C LEU A 114 4.76 19.27 13.98
N LEU A 115 4.44 20.27 14.80
CA LEU A 115 5.43 20.93 15.65
C LEU A 115 5.59 20.16 16.96
N LEU A 116 6.76 19.55 17.17
CA LEU A 116 7.14 18.97 18.46
C LEU A 116 7.75 20.07 19.35
N ASP A 117 6.98 20.57 20.31
CA ASP A 117 7.49 21.52 21.31
C ASP A 117 8.33 20.78 22.36
N ALA A 118 9.64 20.95 22.30
CA ALA A 118 10.57 20.31 23.22
C ALA A 118 10.58 21.06 24.56
N ALA A 119 9.74 20.61 25.50
CA ALA A 119 9.77 21.09 26.88
C ALA A 119 10.77 20.29 27.72
N GLN A 120 11.60 20.97 28.53
CA GLN A 120 12.41 20.32 29.55
C GLN A 120 11.50 19.82 30.68
N VAL A 121 11.26 18.52 30.72
CA VAL A 121 10.39 17.88 31.73
C VAL A 121 11.13 17.46 33.01
N THR A 122 12.47 17.44 32.99
CA THR A 122 13.32 17.01 34.11
C THR A 122 14.42 18.02 34.42
N ASN A 123 14.82 18.13 35.70
CA ASN A 123 15.97 18.91 36.13
C ASN A 123 16.89 18.02 36.99
N PRO A 124 18.14 17.73 36.54
CA PRO A 124 18.78 18.21 35.31
C PRO A 124 18.18 17.62 34.02
N SER A 125 18.51 18.24 32.88
CA SER A 125 18.13 17.76 31.55
C SER A 125 18.73 16.38 31.28
N ILE A 126 17.93 15.45 30.75
CA ILE A 126 18.40 14.14 30.28
C ILE A 126 19.32 14.36 29.08
N ASP A 127 20.58 13.91 29.18
CA ASP A 127 21.52 13.91 28.06
C ASP A 127 21.41 12.55 27.33
N PRO A 128 20.91 12.50 26.07
CA PRO A 128 20.75 11.25 25.34
C PRO A 128 22.07 10.52 25.04
N LEU A 129 23.23 11.18 25.18
CA LEU A 129 24.55 10.55 25.10
C LEU A 129 25.04 9.97 26.42
N ARG A 130 24.38 10.31 27.54
CA ARG A 130 24.76 9.85 28.90
C ARG A 130 23.72 8.94 29.54
N GLU A 131 22.46 9.04 29.10
CA GLU A 131 21.33 8.38 29.73
C GLU A 131 20.62 7.44 28.76
N PRO A 132 20.30 6.20 29.19
CA PRO A 132 19.57 5.27 28.34
C PRO A 132 18.13 5.74 28.15
N VAL A 133 17.67 5.83 26.90
CA VAL A 133 16.25 6.02 26.58
C VAL A 133 15.58 4.66 26.54
N GLU A 134 14.60 4.44 27.43
CA GLU A 134 13.80 3.21 27.43
C GLU A 134 12.72 3.29 26.35
N THR A 135 12.76 2.37 25.39
CA THR A 135 11.74 2.23 24.33
C THR A 135 10.77 1.08 24.58
N VAL A 136 10.95 0.35 25.69
CA VAL A 136 10.13 -0.81 26.03
C VAL A 136 8.67 -0.41 26.09
N THR A 137 7.83 -1.17 25.40
CA THR A 137 6.40 -0.92 25.28
C THR A 137 5.64 -2.19 25.62
N TYR A 138 4.51 -2.05 26.30
CA TYR A 138 3.62 -3.15 26.63
C TYR A 138 2.32 -2.97 25.85
N LEU A 139 1.98 -3.95 25.01
CA LEU A 139 0.72 -3.99 24.27
C LEU A 139 -0.28 -4.85 25.03
N GLY A 140 -1.46 -4.30 25.29
CA GLY A 140 -2.55 -4.98 25.99
C GLY A 140 -3.18 -4.09 27.06
N ARG A 141 -4.23 -4.62 27.69
CA ARG A 141 -4.90 -3.92 28.78
C ARG A 141 -3.99 -3.92 30.01
N ARG A 142 -3.84 -2.74 30.63
CA ARG A 142 -3.05 -2.58 31.86
C ARG A 142 -3.56 -3.55 32.94
N PRO A 143 -2.67 -4.35 33.55
CA PRO A 143 -3.07 -5.31 34.55
C PRO A 143 -3.46 -4.62 35.84
N GLY A 144 -4.47 -5.20 36.46
CA GLY A 144 -4.99 -4.84 37.77
C GLY A 144 -5.90 -3.63 37.81
N LYS A 145 -6.61 -3.51 38.93
CA LYS A 145 -7.47 -2.36 39.27
C LYS A 145 -7.02 -1.76 40.60
N LEU A 146 -7.00 -0.43 40.65
CA LEU A 146 -6.86 0.30 41.90
C LEU A 146 -8.25 0.38 42.55
N GLU A 147 -8.42 -0.28 43.68
CA GLU A 147 -9.61 -0.18 44.52
C GLU A 147 -9.27 0.62 45.78
N VAL A 148 -10.08 1.65 46.08
CA VAL A 148 -9.91 2.43 47.32
C VAL A 148 -10.99 2.01 48.30
N CYS A 149 -10.58 1.34 49.38
CA CYS A 149 -11.47 0.92 50.47
C CYS A 149 -10.97 1.52 51.79
N ASP A 150 -11.85 2.25 52.49
CA ASP A 150 -11.55 2.88 53.80
C ASP A 150 -10.27 3.73 53.82
N GLY A 151 -10.04 4.51 52.74
CA GLY A 151 -8.85 5.36 52.60
C GLY A 151 -7.55 4.60 52.32
N LYS A 152 -7.61 3.27 52.12
CA LYS A 152 -6.48 2.43 51.69
C LYS A 152 -6.60 2.11 50.21
N VAL A 153 -5.49 2.28 49.49
CA VAL A 153 -5.38 1.89 48.08
C VAL A 153 -4.96 0.42 48.03
N MET A 154 -5.84 -0.42 47.48
CA MET A 154 -5.59 -1.84 47.22
C MET A 154 -5.35 -2.03 45.72
N ILE A 155 -4.25 -2.69 45.36
CA ILE A 155 -4.00 -3.12 43.99
C ILE A 155 -4.58 -4.53 43.88
N ARG A 156 -5.65 -4.67 43.11
CA ARG A 156 -6.15 -5.98 42.74
C ARG A 156 -5.43 -6.41 41.48
N GLU A 157 -4.50 -7.34 41.60
CA GLU A 157 -3.81 -7.93 40.45
C GLU A 157 -4.83 -8.68 39.59
N ASP A 158 -4.78 -8.46 38.27
CA ASP A 158 -5.43 -9.33 37.30
C ASP A 158 -4.36 -9.95 36.40
N ASP A 159 -4.68 -11.10 35.83
CA ASP A 159 -3.80 -11.92 34.99
C ASP A 159 -3.87 -11.52 33.51
N THR A 160 -4.26 -10.27 33.22
CA THR A 160 -4.43 -9.82 31.83
C THR A 160 -3.09 -9.91 31.10
N PRO A 161 -3.02 -10.64 29.96
CA PRO A 161 -1.78 -10.81 29.25
C PRO A 161 -1.33 -9.49 28.63
N LEU A 162 -0.06 -9.16 28.86
CA LEU A 162 0.65 -8.04 28.21
C LEU A 162 1.74 -8.60 27.31
N ILE A 163 1.83 -8.07 26.10
CA ILE A 163 2.92 -8.37 25.18
C ILE A 163 3.99 -7.30 25.37
N ARG A 164 5.14 -7.71 25.90
CA ARG A 164 6.30 -6.83 26.01
C ARG A 164 7.03 -6.78 24.67
N MET A 165 7.30 -5.56 24.20
CA MET A 165 8.11 -5.25 23.03
C MET A 165 9.29 -4.36 23.42
N ASN A 166 10.44 -4.53 22.77
CA ASN A 166 11.61 -3.68 23.05
C ASN A 166 11.49 -2.25 22.52
N MET A 167 10.58 -2.00 21.56
CA MET A 167 10.36 -0.68 20.97
C MET A 167 8.88 -0.48 20.59
N PRO A 168 8.39 0.77 20.45
CA PRO A 168 6.99 1.07 20.16
C PRO A 168 6.66 0.92 18.66
N LEU A 169 7.19 -0.11 18.00
CA LEU A 169 7.02 -0.36 16.57
C LEU A 169 6.55 -1.80 16.36
N MET A 170 5.66 -1.98 15.39
CA MET A 170 5.23 -3.31 14.93
C MET A 170 5.15 -3.32 13.41
N PHE A 171 5.36 -4.49 12.82
CA PHE A 171 5.06 -4.68 11.40
C PHE A 171 3.57 -4.87 11.23
N GLY A 172 2.95 -3.99 10.43
CA GLY A 172 1.53 -4.07 10.13
C GLY A 172 1.15 -5.38 9.43
N HIS A 173 -0.15 -5.66 9.45
CA HIS A 173 -0.72 -6.85 8.86
C HIS A 173 -0.61 -6.86 7.33
N ILE A 174 0.07 -7.86 6.77
CA ILE A 174 0.15 -8.09 5.33
C ILE A 174 0.12 -9.60 5.05
N SER A 175 -0.90 -10.05 4.31
CA SER A 175 -1.15 -11.48 4.14
C SER A 175 -0.15 -12.19 3.22
N LEU A 176 0.13 -13.47 3.49
CA LEU A 176 0.79 -14.34 2.54
C LEU A 176 -0.07 -14.43 1.26
N GLY A 177 0.53 -14.09 0.13
CA GLY A 177 -0.15 -13.92 -1.15
C GLY A 177 -0.31 -12.45 -1.54
N SER A 178 -0.51 -11.52 -0.59
CA SER A 178 -0.35 -10.09 -0.89
C SER A 178 1.11 -9.77 -1.15
N ILE A 179 1.98 -10.22 -0.24
CA ILE A 179 3.44 -10.22 -0.38
C ILE A 179 3.97 -11.62 -0.64
N SER A 180 5.22 -11.70 -1.08
CA SER A 180 5.90 -12.98 -1.30
C SER A 180 6.23 -13.67 0.04
N TYR A 181 6.39 -14.99 -0.01
CA TYR A 181 6.84 -15.79 1.14
C TYR A 181 8.13 -15.23 1.74
N ASN A 182 9.11 -14.86 0.90
CA ASN A 182 10.40 -14.34 1.36
C ASN A 182 10.26 -12.98 2.06
N ALA A 183 9.38 -12.11 1.56
CA ALA A 183 9.11 -10.82 2.21
C ALA A 183 8.48 -11.02 3.59
N GLN A 184 7.49 -11.91 3.69
CA GLN A 184 6.84 -12.20 4.98
C GLN A 184 7.82 -12.85 5.96
N LYS A 185 8.62 -13.82 5.50
CA LYS A 185 9.68 -14.46 6.28
C LYS A 185 10.67 -13.43 6.83
N ALA A 186 11.11 -12.48 6.00
CA ALA A 186 12.03 -11.43 6.42
C ALA A 186 11.42 -10.55 7.53
N LEU A 187 10.14 -10.18 7.43
CA LEU A 187 9.43 -9.42 8.46
C LEU A 187 9.33 -10.20 9.78
N PHE A 188 9.00 -11.48 9.73
CA PHE A 188 8.88 -12.32 10.94
C PHE A 188 10.23 -12.59 11.60
N MET A 189 11.28 -12.81 10.81
CA MET A 189 12.65 -12.90 11.32
C MET A 189 13.07 -11.60 12.02
N ALA A 190 12.80 -10.45 11.39
CA ALA A 190 13.09 -9.15 11.97
C ALA A 190 12.29 -8.90 13.26
N ALA A 191 11.01 -9.28 13.28
CA ALA A 191 10.17 -9.14 14.47
C ALA A 191 10.71 -9.94 15.65
N LYS A 192 11.15 -11.17 15.39
CA LYS A 192 11.77 -12.03 16.40
C LYS A 192 13.09 -11.45 16.91
N GLU A 193 13.96 -10.98 16.02
CA GLU A 193 15.26 -10.40 16.37
C GLU A 193 15.12 -9.11 17.19
N LEU A 194 14.17 -8.25 16.82
CA LEU A 194 13.95 -6.96 17.47
C LEU A 194 13.05 -7.04 18.72
N ASP A 195 12.52 -8.21 19.04
CA ASP A 195 11.54 -8.41 20.11
C ASP A 195 10.29 -7.53 19.93
N ILE A 196 9.79 -7.45 18.71
CA ILE A 196 8.56 -6.72 18.35
C ILE A 196 7.52 -7.67 17.77
N VAL A 197 6.31 -7.16 17.53
CA VAL A 197 5.21 -7.94 16.96
C VAL A 197 5.10 -7.69 15.45
N ALA A 198 4.71 -8.72 14.70
CA ALA A 198 4.35 -8.62 13.29
C ALA A 198 2.95 -9.20 13.02
N GLY A 199 2.15 -8.52 12.19
CA GLY A 199 0.84 -9.02 11.77
C GLY A 199 0.94 -10.11 10.70
N SER A 200 0.13 -11.17 10.82
CA SER A 200 0.08 -12.26 9.82
C SER A 200 -0.65 -11.88 8.53
N GLY A 201 -1.57 -10.92 8.60
CA GLY A 201 -2.57 -10.69 7.57
C GLY A 201 -3.71 -11.72 7.56
N GLU A 202 -4.70 -11.50 6.70
CA GLU A 202 -5.94 -12.29 6.54
C GLU A 202 -5.78 -13.71 5.96
N GLY A 203 -4.57 -14.13 5.60
CA GLY A 203 -4.32 -15.33 4.81
C GLY A 203 -4.06 -16.60 5.60
N GLY A 204 -4.19 -16.55 6.92
CA GLY A 204 -3.68 -17.58 7.84
C GLY A 204 -2.15 -17.54 7.97
N LEU A 205 -1.60 -18.52 8.69
CA LEU A 205 -0.16 -18.64 8.94
C LEU A 205 0.38 -19.92 8.31
N HIS A 206 1.37 -19.80 7.43
CA HIS A 206 2.05 -20.96 6.85
C HIS A 206 2.83 -21.74 7.94
N PRO A 207 2.83 -23.09 7.95
CA PRO A 207 3.49 -23.91 8.97
C PRO A 207 4.96 -23.55 9.24
N ASP A 208 5.72 -23.21 8.21
CA ASP A 208 7.12 -22.76 8.34
C ASP A 208 7.32 -21.58 9.30
N PHE A 209 6.27 -20.78 9.51
CA PHE A 209 6.32 -19.59 10.36
C PHE A 209 5.85 -19.85 11.80
N TYR A 210 5.46 -21.08 12.14
CA TYR A 210 5.02 -21.42 13.50
C TYR A 210 6.14 -21.21 14.54
N GLN A 211 7.41 -21.32 14.12
CA GLN A 211 8.57 -21.02 14.95
C GLN A 211 8.66 -19.54 15.39
N TYR A 212 7.95 -18.63 14.71
CA TYR A 212 7.89 -17.20 15.03
C TYR A 212 6.56 -16.82 15.69
N ALA A 213 5.67 -17.78 15.96
CA ALA A 213 4.30 -17.52 16.41
C ALA A 213 4.25 -16.60 17.64
N ASP A 214 5.17 -16.76 18.59
CA ASP A 214 5.25 -15.96 19.82
C ASP A 214 5.48 -14.45 19.58
N ARG A 215 5.78 -14.05 18.34
CA ARG A 215 5.93 -12.64 17.91
C ARG A 215 4.95 -12.25 16.81
N ILE A 216 3.95 -13.09 16.52
CA ILE A 216 2.96 -12.82 15.48
C ILE A 216 1.64 -12.41 16.12
N CYS A 217 1.04 -11.33 15.61
CA CYS A 217 -0.36 -11.03 15.79
C CYS A 217 -1.14 -11.70 14.65
N SER A 218 -1.90 -12.76 14.95
CA SER A 218 -2.71 -13.43 13.93
C SER A 218 -3.97 -12.64 13.65
N GLU A 219 -4.20 -12.31 12.38
CA GLU A 219 -5.46 -11.71 11.97
C GLU A 219 -6.55 -12.77 11.76
N VAL A 220 -7.74 -12.49 12.29
CA VAL A 220 -8.96 -13.22 12.01
C VAL A 220 -9.90 -12.26 11.29
N ALA A 221 -9.98 -12.40 9.97
CA ALA A 221 -10.86 -11.61 9.11
C ALA A 221 -12.07 -12.42 8.63
N SER A 222 -13.05 -11.76 8.04
CA SER A 222 -14.34 -12.34 7.62
C SER A 222 -14.27 -13.64 6.82
N GLY A 223 -13.23 -13.82 5.99
CA GLY A 223 -13.04 -15.03 5.18
C GLY A 223 -12.55 -16.26 5.96
N ARG A 224 -12.04 -16.08 7.19
CA ARG A 224 -11.46 -17.14 8.04
C ARG A 224 -10.43 -18.03 7.32
N PHE A 225 -9.74 -17.48 6.32
CA PHE A 225 -8.78 -18.25 5.54
C PHE A 225 -7.63 -18.74 6.40
N GLY A 226 -7.33 -20.03 6.31
CA GLY A 226 -6.16 -20.63 6.94
C GLY A 226 -6.13 -20.56 8.47
N ILE A 227 -7.24 -20.22 9.13
CA ILE A 227 -7.32 -20.17 10.59
C ILE A 227 -7.31 -21.60 11.14
N LYS A 228 -6.32 -21.90 11.97
CA LYS A 228 -6.04 -23.25 12.48
C LYS A 228 -5.73 -23.20 13.97
N PRO A 229 -6.40 -24.01 14.83
CA PRO A 229 -6.16 -24.02 16.27
C PRO A 229 -4.71 -24.27 16.66
N GLU A 230 -3.95 -24.99 15.83
CA GLU A 230 -2.57 -25.40 16.08
C GLU A 230 -1.64 -24.21 16.28
N TYR A 231 -1.73 -23.18 15.42
CA TYR A 231 -0.86 -22.01 15.56
C TYR A 231 -1.48 -20.92 16.43
N LEU A 232 -2.82 -20.79 16.46
CA LEU A 232 -3.50 -19.76 17.27
C LEU A 232 -3.17 -19.85 18.76
N LYS A 233 -2.84 -21.04 19.27
CA LYS A 233 -2.44 -21.23 20.67
C LYS A 233 -1.05 -20.65 21.00
N GLY A 234 -0.22 -20.44 19.98
CA GLY A 234 1.15 -19.97 20.14
C GLY A 234 1.38 -18.53 19.70
N VAL A 235 0.36 -17.84 19.18
CA VAL A 235 0.53 -16.47 18.70
C VAL A 235 0.60 -15.45 19.84
N ALA A 236 1.32 -14.35 19.63
CA ALA A 236 1.42 -13.26 20.61
C ALA A 236 0.05 -12.62 20.88
N ALA A 237 -0.73 -12.43 19.83
CA ALA A 237 -2.07 -11.86 19.87
C ALA A 237 -2.94 -12.42 18.74
N VAL A 238 -4.24 -12.28 18.92
CA VAL A 238 -5.24 -12.45 17.86
C VAL A 238 -5.93 -11.11 17.65
N GLU A 239 -5.96 -10.65 16.40
CA GLU A 239 -6.64 -9.42 15.98
C GLU A 239 -7.89 -9.75 15.17
N ILE A 240 -9.06 -9.29 15.61
CA ILE A 240 -10.30 -9.42 14.85
C ILE A 240 -10.40 -8.21 13.91
N LYS A 241 -10.27 -8.46 12.60
CA LYS A 241 -10.22 -7.40 11.61
C LYS A 241 -11.62 -7.00 11.13
N ILE A 242 -12.17 -5.95 11.75
CA ILE A 242 -13.48 -5.38 11.37
C ILE A 242 -13.42 -4.62 10.03
N GLY A 243 -12.29 -3.97 9.72
CA GLY A 243 -12.14 -3.18 8.49
C GLY A 243 -10.69 -2.77 8.21
N GLN A 244 -10.46 -2.17 7.05
CA GLN A 244 -9.15 -1.61 6.69
C GLN A 244 -9.30 -0.27 5.98
N GLY A 245 -8.35 0.65 6.22
CA GLY A 245 -8.42 2.01 5.67
C GLY A 245 -8.39 2.08 4.14
N ALA A 246 -7.72 1.13 3.47
CA ALA A 246 -7.62 1.13 2.01
C ALA A 246 -8.96 0.82 1.29
N LYS A 247 -9.87 0.09 1.96
CA LYS A 247 -11.18 -0.29 1.42
C LYS A 247 -12.19 -0.50 2.54
N PRO A 248 -12.66 0.58 3.19
CA PRO A 248 -13.65 0.48 4.26
C PRO A 248 -14.93 -0.19 3.74
N GLY A 249 -15.48 -1.13 4.52
CA GLY A 249 -16.73 -1.83 4.16
C GLY A 249 -16.59 -2.96 3.13
N HIS A 250 -15.37 -3.29 2.69
CA HIS A 250 -15.12 -4.42 1.79
C HIS A 250 -14.16 -5.44 2.41
N GLY A 251 -14.34 -6.71 2.04
CA GLY A 251 -13.46 -7.80 2.46
C GLY A 251 -12.12 -7.83 1.71
N GLY A 252 -11.19 -8.65 2.21
CA GLY A 252 -9.97 -9.04 1.52
C GLY A 252 -10.22 -9.56 0.09
N HIS A 253 -9.25 -9.35 -0.79
CA HIS A 253 -9.27 -9.89 -2.15
C HIS A 253 -7.86 -10.30 -2.53
N LEU A 254 -7.69 -11.58 -2.87
CA LEU A 254 -6.49 -12.09 -3.51
C LEU A 254 -6.85 -12.71 -4.87
N PRO A 255 -6.34 -12.17 -5.99
CA PRO A 255 -6.58 -12.75 -7.31
C PRO A 255 -6.09 -14.19 -7.41
N GLY A 256 -6.83 -15.03 -8.13
CA GLY A 256 -6.59 -16.46 -8.28
C GLY A 256 -5.25 -16.78 -8.92
N GLU A 257 -4.76 -15.92 -9.82
CA GLU A 257 -3.41 -16.03 -10.39
C GLU A 257 -2.29 -15.99 -9.33
N LYS A 258 -2.56 -15.39 -8.16
CA LYS A 258 -1.63 -15.35 -7.02
C LYS A 258 -1.86 -16.52 -6.06
N VAL A 259 -2.92 -17.31 -6.22
CA VAL A 259 -3.22 -18.48 -5.39
C VAL A 259 -2.43 -19.68 -5.92
N THR A 260 -1.15 -19.71 -5.55
CA THR A 260 -0.24 -20.84 -5.80
C THR A 260 -0.58 -22.03 -4.90
N THR A 261 0.05 -23.18 -5.12
CA THR A 261 -0.16 -24.39 -4.29
C THR A 261 0.06 -24.12 -2.80
N MET A 262 1.15 -23.42 -2.46
CA MET A 262 1.44 -23.01 -1.09
C MET A 262 0.32 -22.16 -0.47
N ILE A 263 -0.20 -21.19 -1.23
CA ILE A 263 -1.26 -20.29 -0.74
C ILE A 263 -2.60 -21.02 -0.63
N SER A 264 -2.92 -21.89 -1.60
CA SER A 264 -4.08 -22.77 -1.60
C SER A 264 -4.10 -23.66 -0.35
N GLU A 265 -2.98 -24.32 -0.04
CA GLU A 265 -2.82 -25.17 1.16
C GLU A 265 -2.88 -24.37 2.46
N THR A 266 -2.28 -23.18 2.50
CA THR A 266 -2.30 -22.31 3.68
C THR A 266 -3.72 -21.83 3.97
N ARG A 267 -4.42 -21.32 2.95
CA ARG A 267 -5.76 -20.73 3.08
C ARG A 267 -6.89 -21.75 3.09
N MET A 268 -6.61 -22.99 2.69
CA MET A 268 -7.59 -24.07 2.52
C MET A 268 -8.64 -23.73 1.44
N ILE A 269 -8.17 -23.18 0.32
CA ILE A 269 -9.01 -22.83 -0.85
C ILE A 269 -8.49 -23.55 -2.11
N PRO A 270 -9.31 -23.74 -3.16
CA PRO A 270 -8.84 -24.35 -4.40
C PRO A 270 -7.71 -23.56 -5.07
N LEU A 271 -6.81 -24.28 -5.76
CA LEU A 271 -5.74 -23.67 -6.53
C LEU A 271 -6.31 -22.79 -7.65
N GLY A 272 -5.76 -21.58 -7.81
CA GLY A 272 -6.12 -20.69 -8.91
C GLY A 272 -7.47 -19.96 -8.76
N THR A 273 -8.19 -20.13 -7.66
CA THR A 273 -9.47 -19.41 -7.42
C THR A 273 -9.24 -18.10 -6.68
N ASP A 274 -9.98 -17.06 -7.04
CA ASP A 274 -9.97 -15.80 -6.30
C ASP A 274 -10.36 -16.04 -4.82
N ALA A 275 -9.55 -15.52 -3.90
CA ALA A 275 -9.88 -15.52 -2.47
C ALA A 275 -10.61 -14.21 -2.15
N LEU A 276 -11.94 -14.27 -2.19
CA LEU A 276 -12.83 -13.16 -1.86
C LEU A 276 -13.37 -13.33 -0.45
N SER A 277 -13.01 -12.43 0.46
CA SER A 277 -13.57 -12.44 1.81
C SER A 277 -14.97 -11.79 1.79
N PRO A 278 -15.95 -12.28 2.57
CA PRO A 278 -17.22 -11.60 2.79
C PRO A 278 -17.03 -10.18 3.34
N TYR A 279 -18.03 -9.32 3.19
CA TYR A 279 -17.97 -7.96 3.73
C TYR A 279 -18.10 -7.95 5.27
N PRO A 280 -19.14 -8.55 5.87
CA PRO A 280 -19.21 -8.70 7.33
C PRO A 280 -18.52 -9.99 7.78
N HIS A 281 -18.21 -10.02 9.07
CA HIS A 281 -18.02 -11.28 9.78
C HIS A 281 -19.38 -11.97 9.92
N HIS A 282 -19.52 -13.20 9.42
CA HIS A 282 -20.80 -13.91 9.47
C HIS A 282 -21.22 -14.38 10.87
N ASP A 283 -20.35 -14.18 11.84
CA ASP A 283 -20.48 -14.47 13.25
C ASP A 283 -20.45 -13.20 14.12
N ILE A 284 -20.44 -12.00 13.53
CA ILE A 284 -20.47 -10.73 14.27
C ILE A 284 -21.46 -9.77 13.60
N TYR A 285 -22.69 -9.71 14.10
CA TYR A 285 -23.75 -8.81 13.61
C TYR A 285 -24.14 -7.74 14.64
N SER A 286 -23.68 -7.88 15.87
CA SER A 286 -23.96 -7.01 17.00
C SER A 286 -22.73 -6.85 17.90
N ILE A 287 -22.79 -5.97 18.89
CA ILE A 287 -21.69 -5.79 19.84
C ILE A 287 -21.60 -6.96 20.82
N GLU A 288 -22.72 -7.66 21.04
CA GLU A 288 -22.80 -8.85 21.87
C GLU A 288 -22.19 -10.08 21.19
N ASP A 289 -22.16 -10.11 19.85
CA ASP A 289 -21.50 -11.15 19.08
C ASP A 289 -19.97 -11.01 19.06
N LEU A 290 -19.44 -9.79 19.30
CA LEU A 290 -18.01 -9.47 19.32
C LEU A 290 -17.36 -9.88 20.65
#